data_AF-A0A7X7PLG6-F1
#
_entry.id   AF-A0A7X7PLG6-F1
#
_cell.length_a   1.000
_cell.length_b   1.000
_cell.length_c   1.000
_cell.angle_alpha   90.00
_cell.angle_beta   90.00
_cell.angle_gamma   90.00
#
_symmetry.space_group_name_H-M   'P 1'
#
loop_
_entity.id
_entity.type
_entity.pdbx_description
1 polymer ?
#
loop_
_entity_poly.entity_id
_entity_poly.type
_entity_poly.pdbx_seq_one_letter_code
_entity_poly.pdbx_strand_id
1 'polypeptide(L)'
;MTGATNTKLGRLDGFSLSNILQILAMEGLTCTVIVGRGMDRADLSIVDGALTHASALGLTGREAAMAVLLWEGVSVEIAEQCPTDQRTVDEPVSALLLEAARLADEARNEAMQKKDETVDGSACRDNHGQHGTHAANSNRKGRTSVNAKQLNEAITVF
;
A
#
# COMPACT_ATOMS: atom_id res chain seq x y z
N MET A 1 -12.83 25.03 -31.54
CA MET A 1 -13.10 23.68 -31.02
C MET A 1 -12.02 23.44 -29.97
N THR A 2 -12.40 23.52 -28.70
CA THR A 2 -11.50 23.62 -27.55
C THR A 2 -10.70 22.32 -27.40
N GLY A 3 -9.39 22.38 -27.60
CA GLY A 3 -8.50 21.26 -27.31
C GLY A 3 -8.35 21.16 -25.80
N ALA A 4 -8.94 20.13 -25.20
CA ALA A 4 -8.61 19.75 -23.83
C ALA A 4 -7.15 19.26 -23.83
N THR A 5 -6.24 20.09 -23.35
CA THR A 5 -4.87 19.66 -23.05
C THR A 5 -4.94 18.80 -21.81
N ASN A 6 -5.18 17.49 -21.97
CA ASN A 6 -4.93 16.54 -20.90
C ASN A 6 -3.41 16.53 -20.64
N THR A 7 -3.00 17.32 -19.66
CA THR A 7 -1.62 17.33 -19.18
C THR A 7 -1.41 16.06 -18.36
N LYS A 8 -1.12 14.97 -19.05
CA LYS A 8 -0.66 13.75 -18.40
C LYS A 8 0.70 14.03 -17.77
N LEU A 9 0.70 14.36 -16.48
CA LEU A 9 1.93 14.39 -15.70
C LEU A 9 2.48 12.96 -15.72
N GLY A 10 3.62 12.77 -16.41
CA GLY A 10 4.27 11.48 -16.52
C GLY A 10 4.59 10.91 -15.15
N ARG A 11 4.73 9.58 -15.08
CA ARG A 11 5.12 8.80 -13.89
C ARG A 11 6.21 9.55 -13.10
N LEU A 12 5.82 10.20 -12.01
CA LEU A 12 6.76 10.84 -11.11
C LEU A 12 7.37 9.76 -10.21
N ASP A 13 8.36 9.06 -10.75
CA ASP A 13 9.22 8.16 -9.98
C ASP A 13 9.95 9.01 -8.92
N GLY A 14 9.46 8.98 -7.67
CA GLY A 14 10.09 9.65 -6.52
C GLY A 14 9.28 10.76 -5.84
N PHE A 15 8.14 11.19 -6.41
CA PHE A 15 7.17 12.00 -5.66
C PHE A 15 6.04 11.11 -5.14
N SER A 16 5.83 11.10 -3.83
CA SER A 16 4.66 10.45 -3.24
C SER A 16 3.39 11.20 -3.67
N LEU A 17 2.29 10.47 -3.84
CA LEU A 17 0.96 11.07 -4.02
C LEU A 17 0.68 12.15 -2.96
N SER A 18 1.12 11.90 -1.73
CA SER A 18 1.04 12.84 -0.61
C SER A 18 1.63 14.21 -0.93
N ASN A 19 2.83 14.26 -1.51
CA ASN A 19 3.47 15.52 -1.87
C ASN A 19 2.68 16.29 -2.93
N ILE A 20 2.14 15.58 -3.92
CA ILE A 20 1.31 16.19 -4.98
C ILE A 20 0.05 16.79 -4.35
N LEU A 21 -0.69 16.01 -3.56
CA LEU A 21 -1.90 16.49 -2.90
C LEU A 21 -1.60 17.68 -1.97
N GLN A 22 -0.45 17.69 -1.31
CA GLN A 22 -0.04 18.80 -0.46
C GLN A 22 0.21 20.08 -1.25
N ILE A 23 0.88 20.00 -2.41
CA ILE A 23 1.06 21.15 -3.31
C ILE A 23 -0.29 21.64 -3.83
N LEU A 24 -1.14 20.74 -4.31
CA LEU A 24 -2.47 21.09 -4.83
C LEU A 24 -3.33 21.80 -3.76
N ALA A 25 -3.24 21.34 -2.52
CA ALA A 25 -3.92 21.98 -1.39
C ALA A 25 -3.39 23.38 -1.08
N MET A 26 -2.07 23.57 -1.11
CA MET A 26 -1.44 24.87 -0.85
C MET A 26 -1.73 25.90 -1.95
N GLU A 27 -1.77 25.46 -3.20
CA GLU A 27 -2.06 26.30 -4.37
C GLU A 27 -3.57 26.57 -4.53
N GLY A 28 -4.44 25.95 -3.74
CA GLY A 28 -5.90 26.14 -3.85
C GLY A 28 -6.45 25.62 -5.19
N LEU A 29 -5.81 24.61 -5.80
CA LEU A 29 -6.18 24.17 -7.13
C LEU A 29 -7.50 23.39 -7.11
N THR A 30 -8.25 23.52 -8.21
CA THR A 30 -9.47 22.76 -8.47
C THR A 30 -9.21 21.84 -9.65
N CYS A 31 -9.11 20.54 -9.40
CA CYS A 31 -8.75 19.55 -10.40
C CYS A 31 -9.15 18.13 -9.98
N THR A 32 -9.07 17.19 -10.91
CA THR A 32 -9.20 15.76 -10.63
C THR A 32 -7.85 15.07 -10.76
N VAL A 33 -7.43 14.38 -9.71
CA VAL A 33 -6.20 13.58 -9.69
C VAL A 33 -6.56 12.12 -9.91
N ILE A 34 -6.07 11.55 -11.00
CA ILE A 34 -6.23 10.15 -11.35
C ILE A 34 -4.98 9.40 -10.88
N VAL A 35 -5.16 8.39 -10.05
CA VAL A 35 -4.07 7.58 -9.49
C VAL A 35 -4.19 6.16 -10.02
N GLY A 36 -3.11 5.61 -10.56
CA GLY A 36 -3.02 4.25 -11.07
C GLY A 36 -1.99 3.41 -10.32
N ARG A 37 -2.30 2.14 -10.06
CA ARG A 37 -1.38 1.14 -9.51
C ARG A 37 -1.61 -0.22 -10.16
N GLY A 38 -0.80 -0.56 -11.15
CA GLY A 38 -0.99 -1.80 -11.91
C GLY A 38 -2.33 -1.78 -12.67
N MET A 39 -3.28 -2.63 -12.26
CA MET A 39 -4.65 -2.65 -12.79
C MET A 39 -5.63 -1.80 -11.98
N ASP A 40 -5.21 -1.33 -10.80
CA ASP A 40 -6.05 -0.51 -9.93
C ASP A 40 -6.04 0.95 -10.40
N ARG A 41 -7.20 1.60 -10.28
CA ARG A 41 -7.38 3.03 -10.55
C ARG A 41 -8.19 3.68 -9.43
N ALA A 42 -7.84 4.91 -9.12
CA ALA A 42 -8.56 5.78 -8.22
C ALA A 42 -8.72 7.17 -8.83
N ASP A 43 -9.81 7.84 -8.48
CA ASP A 43 -10.09 9.22 -8.87
C ASP A 43 -10.31 10.06 -7.61
N LEU A 44 -9.55 11.15 -7.47
CA LEU A 44 -9.58 12.09 -6.35
C LEU A 44 -10.00 13.47 -6.86
N SER A 45 -11.12 14.01 -6.38
CA SER A 45 -11.61 15.32 -6.78
C SER A 45 -11.22 16.37 -5.74
N ILE A 46 -10.57 17.44 -6.21
CA ILE A 46 -10.10 18.55 -5.39
C ILE A 46 -10.79 19.82 -5.86
N VAL A 47 -11.33 20.58 -4.91
CA VAL A 47 -11.96 21.89 -5.14
C VAL A 47 -11.37 22.89 -4.15
N ASP A 48 -10.83 24.00 -4.67
CA ASP A 48 -10.20 25.05 -3.86
C ASP A 48 -9.14 24.50 -2.88
N GLY A 49 -8.33 23.55 -3.34
CA GLY A 49 -7.32 22.87 -2.52
C GLY A 49 -7.87 21.85 -1.51
N ALA A 50 -9.18 21.69 -1.39
CA ALA A 50 -9.80 20.69 -0.53
C ALA A 50 -10.13 19.41 -1.32
N LEU A 51 -9.75 18.24 -0.80
CA LEU A 51 -10.21 16.96 -1.33
C LEU A 51 -11.69 16.80 -0.98
N THR A 52 -12.59 16.91 -1.96
CA THR A 52 -14.04 16.82 -1.75
C THR A 52 -14.56 15.40 -1.92
N HIS A 53 -13.94 14.62 -2.82
CA HIS A 53 -14.35 13.26 -3.13
C HIS A 53 -13.16 12.39 -3.48
N ALA A 54 -13.29 11.10 -3.18
CA ALA A 54 -12.32 10.09 -3.56
C ALA A 54 -13.08 8.80 -3.89
N SER A 55 -12.61 8.07 -4.90
CA SER A 55 -13.14 6.76 -5.25
C SER A 55 -12.01 5.82 -5.66
N ALA A 56 -12.03 4.59 -5.14
CA ALA A 56 -11.01 3.58 -5.41
C ALA A 56 -11.50 2.19 -5.00
N LEU A 57 -11.28 1.16 -5.82
CA LEU A 57 -11.56 -0.24 -5.45
C LEU A 57 -12.99 -0.50 -4.93
N GLY A 58 -13.99 0.26 -5.42
CA GLY A 58 -15.37 0.18 -4.94
C GLY A 58 -15.64 0.91 -3.61
N LEU A 59 -14.62 1.52 -3.00
CA LEU A 59 -14.74 2.41 -1.86
C LEU A 59 -14.96 3.86 -2.34
N THR A 60 -15.58 4.67 -1.48
CA THR A 60 -15.79 6.11 -1.71
C THR A 60 -15.49 6.94 -0.48
N GLY A 61 -15.17 8.21 -0.68
CA GLY A 61 -14.90 9.16 0.39
C GLY A 61 -13.62 8.88 1.15
N ARG A 62 -13.65 9.11 2.47
CA ARG A 62 -12.47 9.04 3.32
C ARG A 62 -11.73 7.70 3.20
N GLU A 63 -12.45 6.59 3.19
CA GLU A 63 -11.87 5.25 3.11
C GLU A 63 -11.10 5.04 1.80
N ALA A 64 -11.66 5.50 0.68
CA ALA A 64 -10.99 5.48 -0.61
C ALA A 64 -9.73 6.35 -0.60
N ALA A 65 -9.83 7.58 -0.06
CA ALA A 65 -8.68 8.48 0.04
C ALA A 65 -7.53 7.83 0.83
N MET A 66 -7.84 7.28 2.01
CA MET A 66 -6.85 6.61 2.86
C MET A 66 -6.22 5.38 2.20
N ALA A 67 -7.03 4.55 1.54
CA ALA A 67 -6.53 3.37 0.83
C ALA A 67 -5.52 3.75 -0.27
N VAL A 68 -5.81 4.81 -1.03
CA VAL A 68 -4.97 5.27 -2.13
C VAL A 68 -3.70 5.97 -1.63
N LEU A 69 -3.78 6.72 -0.52
CA LEU A 69 -2.61 7.36 0.11
C LEU A 69 -1.55 6.36 0.59
N LEU A 70 -1.95 5.13 0.88
CA LEU A 70 -1.05 4.04 1.29
C LEU A 70 -0.50 3.24 0.11
N TRP A 71 -0.83 3.59 -1.14
CA TRP A 71 -0.29 2.91 -2.32
C TRP A 71 1.17 3.31 -2.57
N GLU A 72 1.98 2.30 -2.88
CA GLU A 72 3.35 2.48 -3.35
C GLU A 72 3.43 2.31 -4.87
N GLY A 73 4.40 2.97 -5.50
CA GLY A 73 4.68 2.81 -6.94
C GLY A 73 3.54 3.27 -7.86
N VAL A 74 2.82 4.33 -7.47
CA VAL A 74 1.67 4.83 -8.22
C VAL A 74 2.08 5.70 -9.42
N SER A 75 1.25 5.70 -10.46
CA SER A 75 1.25 6.72 -11.50
C SER A 75 0.16 7.76 -11.21
N VAL A 76 0.48 9.04 -11.32
CA VAL A 76 -0.46 10.14 -11.05
C VAL A 76 -0.66 10.97 -12.30
N GLU A 77 -1.90 11.25 -12.66
CA GLU A 77 -2.30 12.13 -13.74
C GLU A 77 -3.21 13.23 -13.19
N ILE A 78 -2.92 14.49 -13.52
CA ILE A 78 -3.72 15.64 -13.07
C ILE A 78 -4.52 16.12 -14.27
N ALA A 79 -5.83 16.06 -14.15
CA ALA A 79 -6.73 16.55 -15.17
C ALA A 79 -7.47 17.79 -14.65
N GLU A 80 -7.38 18.88 -15.41
CA GLU A 80 -8.14 20.14 -15.18
C GLU A 80 -9.64 20.00 -15.51
N GLN A 81 -10.16 18.77 -15.50
CA GLN A 81 -11.57 18.46 -15.73
C GLN A 81 -12.40 18.76 -14.48
N CYS A 82 -13.67 19.11 -14.69
CA CYS A 82 -14.64 19.41 -13.64
C CYS A 82 -14.62 18.33 -12.55
N PRO A 83 -14.11 18.66 -11.34
CA PRO A 83 -14.23 17.77 -10.19
C PRO A 83 -15.71 17.50 -9.91
N THR A 84 -16.02 16.32 -9.35
CA THR A 84 -17.40 15.98 -9.02
C THR A 84 -17.98 16.96 -7.99
N ASP A 85 -19.26 17.29 -8.14
CA ASP A 85 -20.01 18.08 -7.14
C ASP A 85 -20.31 17.28 -5.86
N GLN A 86 -20.01 15.99 -5.87
CA GLN A 86 -20.15 15.15 -4.68
C GLN A 86 -19.12 15.53 -3.62
N ARG A 87 -19.57 15.64 -2.37
CA ARG A 87 -18.70 15.82 -1.21
C ARG A 87 -18.86 14.65 -0.27
N THR A 88 -17.83 13.82 -0.20
CA THR A 88 -17.76 12.60 0.63
C THR A 88 -16.53 12.59 1.54
N VAL A 89 -15.68 13.61 1.42
CA VAL A 89 -14.53 13.86 2.28
C VAL A 89 -14.71 15.25 2.87
N ASP A 90 -14.78 15.29 4.20
CA ASP A 90 -14.94 16.54 4.96
C ASP A 90 -13.66 16.99 5.65
N GLU A 91 -12.66 16.10 5.72
CA GLU A 91 -11.39 16.33 6.38
C GLU A 91 -10.42 17.12 5.50
N PRO A 92 -9.60 18.00 6.09
CA PRO A 92 -8.58 18.69 5.33
C PRO A 92 -7.52 17.70 4.84
N VAL A 93 -6.94 17.98 3.66
CA VAL A 93 -5.88 17.15 3.05
C VAL A 93 -4.77 16.87 4.05
N SER A 94 -4.33 17.87 4.82
CA SER A 94 -3.29 17.72 5.84
C SER A 94 -3.60 16.67 6.91
N ALA A 95 -4.86 16.54 7.35
CA ALA A 95 -5.25 15.54 8.34
C ALA A 95 -5.19 14.12 7.75
N LEU A 96 -5.66 13.95 6.52
CA LEU A 96 -5.58 12.68 5.79
C LEU A 96 -4.12 12.26 5.56
N LEU A 97 -3.26 13.20 5.16
CA LEU A 97 -1.83 12.94 4.96
C LEU A 97 -1.12 12.56 6.25
N LEU A 98 -1.43 13.23 7.36
CA LEU A 98 -0.85 12.91 8.67
C LEU A 98 -1.27 11.51 9.13
N GLU A 99 -2.56 11.17 8.99
CA GLU A 99 -3.05 9.86 9.35
C GLU A 99 -2.47 8.75 8.46
N ALA A 100 -2.34 9.00 7.15
CA ALA A 100 -1.71 8.05 6.24
C ALA A 100 -0.23 7.82 6.59
N ALA A 101 0.49 8.88 6.97
CA ALA A 101 1.87 8.78 7.42
C ALA A 101 1.98 7.96 8.73
N ARG A 102 1.05 8.16 9.68
CA ARG A 102 0.98 7.38 10.92
C ARG A 102 0.78 5.89 10.62
N LEU A 103 -0.19 5.56 9.78
CA LEU A 103 -0.49 4.17 9.39
C LEU A 103 0.67 3.52 8.62
N ALA A 104 1.33 4.25 7.73
CA ALA A 104 2.50 3.76 7.01
C ALA A 104 3.67 3.46 7.96
N ASP A 105 3.86 4.27 9.00
CA ASP A 105 4.90 4.04 10.00
C ASP A 105 4.59 2.83 10.90
N GLU A 106 3.35 2.69 11.33
CA GLU A 106 2.88 1.54 12.11
C GLU A 106 3.07 0.23 11.34
N ALA A 107 2.71 0.19 10.05
CA ALA A 107 2.91 -0.97 9.20
C ALA A 107 4.40 -1.36 9.05
N ARG A 108 5.30 -0.38 8.98
CA ARG A 108 6.75 -0.64 8.96
C ARG A 108 7.26 -1.20 10.28
N ASN A 109 6.79 -0.66 11.40
CA ASN A 109 7.21 -1.09 12.74
C ASN A 109 6.71 -2.52 13.05
N GLU A 110 5.50 -2.86 12.63
CA GLU A 110 4.96 -4.23 12.72
C GLU A 110 5.74 -5.23 11.85
N ALA A 111 6.14 -4.83 10.64
CA ALA A 111 6.94 -5.68 9.75
C ALA A 111 8.34 -5.98 10.33
N MET A 112 8.88 -5.08 11.15
CA MET A 112 10.20 -5.26 11.78
C MET A 112 10.16 -6.18 13.01
N GLN A 113 9.06 -6.20 13.76
CA GLN A 113 8.91 -7.06 14.96
C GLN A 113 8.76 -8.55 14.64
N LYS A 114 8.26 -8.91 13.45
CA LYS A 114 8.15 -10.33 13.01
C LYS A 114 9.48 -11.02 12.69
N LYS A 115 10.62 -10.31 12.74
CA LYS A 115 11.95 -10.88 12.43
C LYS A 115 12.77 -11.30 13.65
N ASP A 116 12.30 -11.08 14.87
CA ASP A 116 13.10 -11.29 16.10
C ASP A 116 12.69 -12.51 16.96
N GLU A 117 11.66 -13.27 16.57
CA GLU A 117 11.21 -14.48 17.31
C GLU A 117 11.92 -15.79 16.93
N THR A 118 13.16 -15.72 16.43
CA THR A 118 14.06 -16.89 16.34
C THR A 118 15.45 -16.56 16.90
N VAL A 119 15.54 -16.13 18.15
CA VAL A 119 16.79 -16.20 18.92
C VAL A 119 16.67 -17.34 19.92
N ASP A 120 17.13 -18.49 19.44
CA ASP A 120 17.41 -19.71 20.18
C ASP A 120 18.25 -19.41 21.43
N GLY A 121 17.63 -19.54 22.59
CA GLY A 121 18.30 -19.52 23.88
C GLY A 121 19.13 -20.79 24.06
N SER A 122 20.37 -20.78 23.57
CA SER A 122 21.38 -21.76 23.94
C SER A 122 22.42 -21.10 24.83
N ALA A 123 22.16 -21.11 26.14
CA ALA A 123 23.18 -20.80 27.14
C ALA A 123 24.23 -21.92 27.16
N CYS A 124 25.47 -21.53 26.91
CA CYS A 124 26.67 -22.37 26.92
C CYS A 124 26.78 -23.16 28.24
N ARG A 125 26.79 -24.49 28.13
CA ARG A 125 27.16 -25.40 29.21
C ARG A 125 28.66 -25.62 29.19
N ASP A 126 29.34 -25.25 30.26
CA ASP A 126 30.60 -25.85 30.67
C ASP A 126 30.36 -27.32 31.03
N ASN A 127 31.04 -28.29 30.38
CA ASN A 127 31.93 -29.25 31.05
C ASN A 127 32.63 -30.24 30.10
N HIS A 128 33.83 -30.60 30.54
CA HIS A 128 34.69 -31.71 30.09
C HIS A 128 34.01 -33.10 30.07
N GLY A 129 34.49 -33.99 29.17
CA GLY A 129 34.62 -35.43 29.49
C GLY A 129 33.88 -36.46 28.61
N GLN A 130 34.61 -37.03 27.65
CA GLN A 130 34.70 -38.44 27.17
C GLN A 130 33.49 -39.40 27.05
N HIS A 131 33.47 -40.06 25.88
CA HIS A 131 33.19 -41.48 25.56
C HIS A 131 31.84 -42.14 25.91
N GLY A 132 31.22 -42.74 24.87
CA GLY A 132 30.25 -43.82 25.03
C GLY A 132 29.39 -44.06 23.79
N THR A 133 29.62 -45.19 23.13
CA THR A 133 28.86 -45.70 21.97
C THR A 133 27.54 -46.37 22.37
N HIS A 134 26.67 -46.53 21.36
CA HIS A 134 25.62 -47.56 21.18
C HIS A 134 24.13 -47.14 21.20
N ALA A 135 23.48 -47.69 20.16
CA ALA A 135 22.15 -48.26 20.11
C ALA A 135 20.94 -47.35 19.82
N ALA A 136 20.57 -47.41 18.53
CA ALA A 136 19.22 -47.47 17.97
C ALA A 136 18.03 -47.51 18.94
N ASN A 137 17.02 -46.67 18.69
CA ASN A 137 15.64 -47.15 18.57
C ASN A 137 14.74 -46.22 17.74
N SER A 138 13.83 -46.91 17.06
CA SER A 138 12.78 -46.54 16.12
C SER A 138 11.65 -45.61 16.62
N ASN A 139 11.03 -44.91 15.67
CA ASN A 139 9.61 -45.05 15.27
C ASN A 139 8.77 -43.75 15.20
N ARG A 140 8.20 -43.50 13.99
CA ARG A 140 6.89 -42.86 13.65
C ARG A 140 6.65 -41.39 14.07
N LYS A 141 5.88 -40.55 13.37
CA LYS A 141 4.84 -40.67 12.34
C LYS A 141 4.78 -39.27 11.69
N GLY A 142 4.93 -39.10 10.38
CA GLY A 142 3.79 -39.07 9.46
C GLY A 142 3.15 -37.68 9.38
N ARG A 143 3.31 -36.99 8.24
CA ARG A 143 2.21 -36.32 7.52
C ARG A 143 2.69 -35.75 6.20
N THR A 144 2.14 -36.35 5.15
CA THR A 144 1.90 -35.78 3.84
C THR A 144 1.50 -34.30 3.89
N SER A 145 2.16 -33.46 3.09
CA SER A 145 1.49 -32.32 2.47
C SER A 145 2.03 -32.13 1.06
N VAL A 146 1.18 -32.58 0.14
CA VAL A 146 1.02 -32.13 -1.24
C VAL A 146 1.79 -30.88 -1.67
N ASN A 147 2.57 -31.10 -2.74
CA ASN A 147 3.06 -30.21 -3.77
C ASN A 147 2.25 -28.89 -3.92
N ALA A 148 2.81 -27.75 -3.51
CA ALA A 148 2.26 -26.42 -3.78
C ALA A 148 2.88 -25.80 -5.05
N LYS A 149 2.89 -26.56 -6.16
CA LYS A 149 3.33 -26.10 -7.49
C LYS A 149 2.19 -26.00 -8.52
N GLN A 150 0.98 -25.73 -8.04
CA GLN A 150 -0.20 -25.33 -8.81
C GLN A 150 -0.80 -24.18 -8.00
N LEU A 151 -0.93 -22.96 -8.51
CA LEU A 151 -1.69 -22.58 -9.68
C LEU A 151 -1.06 -21.34 -10.34
N ASN A 152 -0.59 -21.49 -11.56
CA ASN A 152 -0.53 -20.40 -12.53
C ASN A 152 -1.39 -20.85 -13.71
N GLU A 153 -2.19 -19.94 -14.25
CA GLU A 153 -3.10 -20.03 -15.41
C GLU A 153 -4.59 -19.91 -15.07
N ALA A 154 -5.08 -18.67 -15.09
CA ALA A 154 -6.42 -18.33 -15.59
C ALA A 154 -6.58 -16.80 -15.67
N ILE A 155 -6.03 -16.15 -16.70
CA ILE A 155 -6.61 -14.90 -17.22
C ILE A 155 -6.66 -15.04 -18.73
N THR A 156 -7.79 -15.55 -19.21
CA THR A 156 -8.24 -15.53 -20.60
C THR A 156 -9.69 -15.08 -20.53
N VAL A 157 -9.97 -13.95 -21.18
CA VAL A 157 -11.29 -13.53 -21.69
C VAL A 157 -12.32 -13.17 -20.60
N PHE A 158 -12.47 -11.86 -20.35
CA PHE A 158 -13.68 -11.08 -20.65
C PHE A 158 -13.43 -9.59 -20.35
#